data_AF-A0A0B0CZX7-F1
#
_entry.id   AF-A0A0B0CZX7-F1
#
_cell.length_a   1.000
_cell.length_b   1.000
_cell.length_c   1.000
_cell.angle_alpha   90.00
_cell.angle_beta   90.00
_cell.angle_gamma   90.00
#
_symmetry.space_group_name_H-M   'P 1'
#
loop_
_entity.id
_entity.type
_entity.pdbx_description
1 polymer ?
#
loop_
_entity_poly.entity_id
_entity_poly.type
_entity_poly.pdbx_seq_one_letter_code
_entity_poly.pdbx_strand_id
1 'polypeptide(L)'
;MAKVFDFEYYRMKKLVEKRFRSRGLVFEVYMSTVEFVHYYIEPSYDNPVEHLTTDVSLKHLYDGNRDRFIATFSALVKYWEIEPMPHKELPIDREFEMFPTLGDLCKYIEKRVKYL
;
A
#
# COMPACT_ATOMS: atom_id res chain seq x y z
N MET A 1 -24.06 5.59 -12.78
CA MET A 1 -22.78 5.58 -12.06
C MET A 1 -22.00 4.37 -12.55
N ALA A 2 -21.09 4.57 -13.51
CA ALA A 2 -20.30 3.48 -14.05
C ALA A 2 -19.41 2.92 -12.93
N LYS A 3 -19.51 1.62 -12.64
CA LYS A 3 -18.46 0.90 -11.92
C LYS A 3 -17.21 1.03 -12.80
N VAL A 4 -16.33 1.98 -12.48
CA VAL A 4 -15.01 2.08 -13.10
C VAL A 4 -14.32 0.77 -12.78
N PHE A 5 -14.26 -0.11 -13.78
CA PHE A 5 -13.63 -1.41 -13.67
C PHE A 5 -12.13 -1.12 -13.58
N ASP A 6 -11.59 -1.14 -12.36
CA ASP A 6 -10.19 -0.85 -12.09
C ASP A 6 -9.32 -2.05 -12.53
N PHE A 7 -9.19 -2.20 -13.85
CA PHE A 7 -8.47 -3.30 -14.49
C PHE A 7 -7.04 -3.41 -13.98
N GLU A 8 -6.39 -2.27 -13.71
CA GLU A 8 -5.03 -2.21 -13.20
C GLU A 8 -4.96 -2.72 -11.76
N TYR A 9 -5.89 -2.34 -10.88
CA TYR A 9 -6.00 -2.92 -9.54
C TYR A 9 -6.15 -4.45 -9.59
N TYR A 10 -7.01 -4.99 -10.47
CA TYR A 10 -7.20 -6.44 -10.60
C TYR A 10 -5.97 -7.15 -11.15
N ARG A 11 -5.25 -6.51 -12.09
CA ARG A 11 -3.98 -7.02 -12.62
C ARG A 11 -2.90 -7.06 -11.55
N MET A 12 -2.79 -6.00 -10.76
CA MET A 12 -1.87 -5.90 -9.61
C MET A 12 -2.19 -6.96 -8.56
N LYS A 13 -3.46 -7.07 -8.15
CA LYS A 13 -3.94 -8.11 -7.22
C LYS A 13 -3.51 -9.50 -7.66
N LYS A 14 -3.73 -9.84 -8.94
CA LYS A 14 -3.32 -11.14 -9.50
C LYS A 14 -1.80 -11.33 -9.51
N LEU A 15 -1.03 -10.28 -9.77
CA LEU A 15 0.44 -10.34 -9.77
C LEU A 15 0.96 -10.65 -8.36
N VAL A 16 0.47 -9.92 -7.36
CA VAL A 16 0.85 -10.12 -5.95
C VAL A 16 0.43 -11.50 -5.46
N GLU A 17 -0.82 -11.91 -5.72
CA GLU A 17 -1.33 -13.24 -5.34
C GLU A 17 -0.53 -14.38 -5.98
N LYS A 18 -0.14 -14.25 -7.25
CA LYS A 18 0.57 -15.30 -7.99
C LYS A 18 2.05 -15.40 -7.57
N ARG A 19 2.70 -14.27 -7.31
CA ARG A 19 4.14 -14.26 -7.03
C ARG A 19 4.48 -14.58 -5.57
N PHE A 20 3.60 -14.21 -4.62
CA PHE A 20 4.02 -14.10 -3.22
C PHE A 20 3.20 -14.92 -2.22
N ARG A 21 2.08 -15.53 -2.63
CA ARG A 21 1.35 -16.49 -1.76
C ARG A 21 2.30 -17.57 -1.26
N SER A 22 2.15 -17.93 0.01
CA SER A 22 2.80 -19.06 0.73
C SER A 22 4.19 -18.80 1.34
N ARG A 23 4.68 -17.56 1.34
CA ARG A 23 5.98 -17.19 1.94
C ARG A 23 5.89 -16.59 3.36
N GLY A 24 4.67 -16.48 3.89
CA GLY A 24 4.40 -15.96 5.24
C GLY A 24 3.85 -14.53 5.22
N LEU A 25 2.99 -14.22 6.18
CA LEU A 25 2.20 -12.98 6.22
C LEU A 25 3.07 -11.70 6.11
N VAL A 26 4.18 -11.64 6.86
CA VAL A 26 5.08 -10.47 6.85
C VAL A 26 5.63 -10.20 5.45
N PHE A 27 6.01 -11.25 4.73
CA PHE A 27 6.53 -11.14 3.37
C PHE A 27 5.44 -10.72 2.39
N GLU A 28 4.25 -11.30 2.50
CA GLU A 28 3.11 -10.94 1.65
C GLU A 28 2.68 -9.47 1.87
N VAL A 29 2.67 -9.00 3.12
CA VAL A 29 2.40 -7.60 3.46
C VAL A 29 3.45 -6.68 2.88
N TYR A 30 4.73 -7.01 3.04
CA TYR A 30 5.82 -6.20 2.46
C TYR A 30 5.69 -6.09 0.95
N MET A 31 5.55 -7.22 0.25
CA MET A 31 5.51 -7.25 -1.22
C MET A 31 4.27 -6.57 -1.78
N SER A 32 3.10 -6.80 -1.17
CA SER A 32 1.89 -6.08 -1.57
C SER A 32 2.07 -4.57 -1.38
N THR A 33 2.58 -4.13 -0.23
CA THR A 33 2.79 -2.70 0.06
C THR A 33 3.75 -2.06 -0.93
N VAL A 34 4.87 -2.71 -1.24
CA VAL A 34 5.85 -2.25 -2.23
C VAL A 34 5.23 -2.09 -3.62
N GLU A 35 4.51 -3.10 -4.11
CA GLU A 35 3.89 -3.10 -5.45
C GLU A 35 2.78 -2.05 -5.57
N PHE A 36 1.94 -1.91 -4.54
CA PHE A 36 0.92 -0.87 -4.52
C PHE A 36 1.54 0.53 -4.44
N VAL A 37 2.56 0.75 -3.60
CA VAL A 37 3.25 2.04 -3.53
C VAL A 37 3.89 2.37 -4.87
N HIS A 38 4.59 1.42 -5.49
CA HIS A 38 5.20 1.59 -6.81
C HIS A 38 4.21 2.02 -7.89
N TYR A 39 3.00 1.46 -7.86
CA TYR A 39 1.96 1.78 -8.84
C TYR A 39 1.50 3.24 -8.78
N TYR A 40 1.51 3.85 -7.60
CA TYR A 40 0.97 5.20 -7.37
C TYR A 40 2.06 6.29 -7.28
N ILE A 41 3.34 5.96 -7.44
CA ILE A 41 4.46 6.94 -7.50
C ILE A 41 4.87 7.23 -8.95
N GLU A 42 5.54 8.36 -9.16
CA GLU A 42 5.79 8.93 -10.50
C GLU A 42 7.28 9.23 -10.77
N PRO A 43 8.18 8.45 -10.15
CA PRO A 43 8.88 7.55 -11.05
C PRO A 43 8.56 6.08 -10.75
N SER A 44 8.13 5.37 -11.78
CA SER A 44 8.03 3.91 -11.75
C SER A 44 9.44 3.31 -11.88
N TYR A 45 9.90 2.65 -10.84
CA TYR A 45 11.13 1.82 -10.89
C TYR A 45 10.93 0.57 -11.76
N ASP A 46 11.96 0.12 -12.48
CA ASP A 46 11.89 -1.16 -13.23
C ASP A 46 11.73 -2.37 -12.29
N ASN A 47 12.31 -2.29 -11.09
CA ASN A 47 12.16 -3.30 -10.04
C ASN A 47 11.89 -2.67 -8.67
N PRO A 48 10.62 -2.43 -8.29
CA PRO A 48 10.30 -1.73 -7.06
C PRO A 48 10.80 -2.43 -5.79
N VAL A 49 10.88 -3.76 -5.80
CA VAL A 49 11.31 -4.56 -4.64
C VAL A 49 12.79 -4.37 -4.32
N GLU A 50 13.60 -4.05 -5.33
CA GLU A 50 15.04 -3.78 -5.18
C GLU A 50 15.32 -2.34 -4.75
N HIS A 51 14.38 -1.42 -4.96
CA HIS A 51 14.56 0.01 -4.72
C HIS A 51 13.76 0.57 -3.54
N LEU A 52 12.62 -0.04 -3.19
CA LEU A 52 11.77 0.38 -2.08
C LEU A 52 12.11 -0.43 -0.83
N THR A 53 12.86 0.17 0.08
CA THR A 53 13.19 -0.40 1.39
C THR A 53 12.22 0.07 2.47
N THR A 54 12.17 -0.62 3.61
CA THR A 54 11.29 -0.24 4.74
C THR A 54 11.57 1.14 5.31
N ASP A 55 12.80 1.65 5.15
CA ASP A 55 13.21 2.93 5.74
C ASP A 55 12.96 4.13 4.80
N VAL A 56 12.46 3.86 3.59
CA VAL A 56 12.20 4.92 2.61
C VAL A 56 11.04 5.81 3.09
N SER A 57 11.21 7.13 2.96
CA SER A 57 10.20 8.10 3.37
C SER A 57 9.03 8.12 2.39
N LEU A 58 7.82 7.87 2.89
CA LEU A 58 6.60 7.95 2.06
C LEU A 58 6.35 9.37 1.58
N LYS A 59 6.65 10.38 2.42
CA LYS A 59 6.55 11.79 2.01
C LYS A 59 7.42 12.08 0.79
N HIS A 60 8.65 11.54 0.76
CA HIS A 60 9.54 11.69 -0.38
C HIS A 60 9.07 10.90 -1.60
N LEU A 61 8.62 9.65 -1.41
CA LEU A 61 8.13 8.80 -2.51
C LEU A 61 6.95 9.40 -3.25
N TYR A 62 6.03 10.03 -2.51
CA TYR A 62 4.86 10.66 -3.08
C TYR A 62 5.09 12.13 -3.46
N ASP A 63 6.28 12.70 -3.23
CA ASP A 63 6.54 14.14 -3.37
C ASP A 63 5.50 15.00 -2.59
N GLY A 64 5.10 14.51 -1.41
CA GLY A 64 4.03 15.11 -0.61
C GLY A 64 2.62 14.99 -1.22
N ASN A 65 2.44 14.28 -2.35
CA ASN A 65 1.14 14.08 -2.98
C ASN A 65 0.25 13.15 -2.14
N ARG A 66 -0.63 13.79 -1.36
CA ARG A 66 -1.56 13.13 -0.47
C ARG A 66 -2.58 12.24 -1.20
N ASP A 67 -3.10 12.69 -2.33
CA ASP A 67 -4.12 11.95 -3.08
C ASP A 67 -3.60 10.60 -3.55
N ARG A 68 -2.33 10.56 -3.99
CA ARG A 68 -1.65 9.32 -4.36
C ARG A 68 -1.47 8.39 -3.17
N PHE A 69 -1.04 8.92 -2.02
CA PHE A 69 -0.95 8.12 -0.80
C PHE A 69 -2.31 7.53 -0.40
N ILE A 70 -3.38 8.33 -0.42
CA ILE A 70 -4.73 7.89 -0.09
C ILE A 70 -5.22 6.81 -1.06
N ALA A 71 -4.93 6.96 -2.36
CA ALA A 71 -5.25 5.96 -3.37
C ALA A 71 -4.53 4.63 -3.08
N THR A 72 -3.22 4.67 -2.78
CA THR A 72 -2.45 3.50 -2.37
C THR A 72 -3.02 2.83 -1.13
N PHE A 73 -3.27 3.62 -0.08
CA PHE A 73 -3.80 3.12 1.18
C PHE A 73 -5.16 2.45 0.99
N SER A 74 -6.05 3.09 0.23
CA SER A 74 -7.38 2.54 -0.09
C SER A 74 -7.29 1.24 -0.89
N ALA A 75 -6.34 1.16 -1.83
CA ALA A 75 -6.09 -0.06 -2.59
C ALA A 75 -5.56 -1.19 -1.71
N LEU A 76 -4.65 -0.89 -0.77
CA LEU A 76 -4.12 -1.87 0.19
C LEU A 76 -5.18 -2.39 1.16
N VAL A 77 -6.00 -1.50 1.73
CA VAL A 77 -7.12 -1.86 2.60
C VAL A 77 -8.10 -2.77 1.87
N LYS A 78 -8.43 -2.44 0.62
CA LYS A 78 -9.29 -3.25 -0.24
C LYS A 78 -8.64 -4.59 -0.61
N TYR A 79 -7.33 -4.64 -0.82
CA TYR A 79 -6.62 -5.86 -1.20
C TYR A 79 -6.61 -6.88 -0.05
N TRP A 80 -6.33 -6.39 1.15
CA TRP A 80 -6.27 -7.18 2.38
C TRP A 80 -7.63 -7.41 3.05
N GLU A 81 -8.72 -6.90 2.44
CA GLU A 81 -10.08 -6.97 3.00
C GLU A 81 -10.17 -6.45 4.44
N ILE A 82 -9.32 -5.47 4.76
CA ILE A 82 -9.33 -4.81 6.06
C ILE A 82 -10.63 -4.03 6.17
N GLU A 83 -11.41 -4.27 7.24
CA GLU A 83 -12.65 -3.55 7.45
C GLU A 83 -12.40 -2.04 7.42
N PRO A 84 -13.17 -1.27 6.63
CA PRO A 84 -13.03 0.17 6.59
C PRO A 84 -13.39 0.71 7.96
N MET A 85 -12.36 1.15 8.69
CA MET A 85 -12.59 1.69 10.03
C MET A 85 -13.49 2.92 9.97
N PRO A 86 -14.32 3.15 11.01
CA PRO A 86 -15.21 4.29 11.07
C PRO A 86 -14.41 5.61 11.12
N HIS A 87 -14.20 6.23 9.96
CA HIS A 87 -13.96 7.65 9.71
C HIS A 87 -12.93 8.44 10.55
N LYS A 88 -12.04 7.83 11.35
CA LYS A 88 -11.23 8.60 12.32
C LYS A 88 -9.71 8.35 12.37
N GLU A 89 -9.14 7.41 11.62
CA GLU A 89 -7.73 7.04 11.83
C GLU A 89 -6.70 7.68 10.90
N LEU A 90 -7.09 8.28 9.78
CA LEU A 90 -6.18 9.18 9.04
C LEU A 90 -6.55 10.62 9.45
N PRO A 91 -5.83 11.24 10.41
CA PRO A 91 -5.94 12.65 10.66
C PRO A 91 -5.64 13.33 9.34
N ILE A 92 -6.61 14.11 8.89
CA ILE A 92 -6.54 14.91 7.67
C ILE A 92 -5.25 15.73 7.76
N ASP A 93 -4.39 15.62 6.75
CA ASP A 93 -3.10 16.31 6.61
C ASP A 93 -1.96 15.80 7.53
N ARG A 94 -2.12 14.62 8.15
CA ARG A 94 -1.07 13.98 8.96
C ARG A 94 -0.71 12.58 8.50
N GLU A 95 -1.05 12.21 7.28
CA GLU A 95 -0.82 10.88 6.74
C GLU A 95 0.67 10.50 6.76
N PHE A 96 1.54 11.45 6.38
CA PHE A 96 2.99 11.25 6.39
C PHE A 96 3.62 11.39 7.78
N GLU A 97 2.89 11.93 8.78
CA GLU A 97 3.33 11.92 10.18
C GLU A 97 3.00 10.58 10.84
N MET A 98 1.85 10.00 10.51
CA MET A 98 1.44 8.67 10.97
C MET A 98 2.18 7.55 10.27
N PHE A 99 2.48 7.73 8.99
CA PHE A 99 3.26 6.79 8.17
C PHE A 99 4.47 7.52 7.59
N PRO A 100 5.52 7.78 8.41
CA PRO A 100 6.74 8.40 7.92
C PRO A 100 7.46 7.53 6.87
N THR A 101 7.46 6.22 7.10
CA THR A 101 8.21 5.26 6.28
C THR A 101 7.33 4.15 5.70
N LEU A 102 7.81 3.52 4.63
CA LEU A 102 7.17 2.33 4.05
C LEU A 102 7.02 1.20 5.09
N GLY A 103 8.00 1.05 5.97
CA GLY A 103 7.98 0.08 7.05
C GLY A 103 6.85 0.32 8.05
N ASP A 104 6.51 1.58 8.35
CA ASP A 104 5.39 1.92 9.23
C ASP A 104 4.06 1.53 8.59
N LEU A 105 3.92 1.75 7.28
CA LEU A 105 2.76 1.30 6.51
C LEU A 105 2.66 -0.24 6.50
N CYS A 106 3.77 -0.95 6.27
CA CYS A 106 3.82 -2.42 6.34
C CYS A 106 3.40 -2.93 7.72
N LYS A 107 3.95 -2.37 8.80
CA LYS A 107 3.59 -2.75 10.19
C LYS A 107 2.12 -2.52 10.48
N TYR A 108 1.55 -1.43 9.98
CA TYR A 108 0.14 -1.14 10.14
C TYR A 108 -0.72 -2.18 9.44
N ILE A 109 -0.46 -2.46 8.17
CA ILE A 109 -1.19 -3.48 7.40
C ILE A 109 -1.03 -4.86 8.05
N GLU A 110 0.20 -5.25 8.42
CA GLU A 110 0.46 -6.51 9.12
C GLU A 110 -0.34 -6.61 10.42
N LYS A 111 -0.34 -5.56 11.24
CA LYS A 111 -1.12 -5.51 12.47
C LYS A 111 -2.61 -5.61 12.18
N ARG A 112 -3.13 -5.03 11.10
CA ARG A 112 -4.55 -5.16 10.76
C ARG A 112 -4.89 -6.58 10.31
N VAL A 113 -4.09 -7.15 9.43
CA VAL A 113 -4.34 -8.48 8.87
C VAL A 113 -4.21 -9.58 9.91
N LYS A 114 -3.31 -9.44 10.91
CA LYS A 114 -3.24 -10.39 12.03
C LYS A 114 -4.48 -10.43 12.92
N TYR A 115 -5.30 -9.38 12.89
CA TYR A 115 -6.52 -9.25 13.68
C TYR A 115 -7.79 -9.54 12.87
N LEU A 116 -7.65 -9.92 11.58
CA LEU A 116 -8.70 -10.50 10.75
C LEU A 116 -8.76 -12.02 10.98
#